data_AF-A0A3C0IVN1-F1
#
_entry.id   AF-A0A3C0IVN1-F1
#
_cell.length_a   1.000
_cell.length_b   1.000
_cell.length_c   1.000
_cell.angle_alpha   90.00
_cell.angle_beta   90.00
_cell.angle_gamma   90.00
#
_symmetry.space_group_name_H-M   'P 1'
#
loop_
_entity.id
_entity.type
_entity.pdbx_description
1 polymer ?
#
loop_
_entity_poly.entity_id
_entity_poly.type
_entity_poly.pdbx_seq_one_letter_code
_entity_poly.pdbx_strand_id
1 'polypeptide(L)'
;QQVIAVSVTKGYDLIHEDVQQQIPDKLLAIQWLHAYHFGGYAKPKQLLFDTMNRVYKQYQLPLDWVYTVKAWLAVEDLAKQQFFPSGSNVVLVHTGGLQGNLSLPQGTLSFPC
;
A
#
# COMPACT_ATOMS: atom_id res chain seq x y z
N GLN A 1 3.96 -5.25 19.44
CA GLN A 1 3.66 -5.36 18.00
C GLN A 1 2.73 -4.22 17.64
N GLN A 2 2.91 -3.57 16.49
CA GLN A 2 2.04 -2.50 16.01
C GLN A 2 1.47 -2.89 14.64
N VAL A 3 0.20 -2.56 14.40
CA VAL A 3 -0.45 -2.76 13.10
C VAL A 3 -0.72 -1.40 12.50
N ILE A 4 -0.18 -1.17 11.31
CA ILE A 4 -0.32 0.08 10.57
C ILE A 4 -1.13 -0.21 9.32
N ALA A 5 -2.28 0.43 9.18
CA ALA A 5 -3.17 0.30 8.03
C ALA A 5 -3.03 1.52 7.12
N VAL A 6 -2.71 1.28 5.85
CA VAL A 6 -2.58 2.32 4.83
C VAL A 6 -3.88 2.41 4.04
N SER A 7 -4.61 3.51 4.19
CA SER A 7 -5.86 3.74 3.47
C SER A 7 -5.61 4.21 2.05
N VAL A 8 -6.29 3.57 1.09
CA VAL A 8 -6.18 3.88 -0.35
C VAL A 8 -7.36 4.71 -0.87
N THR A 9 -8.38 4.93 -0.05
CA THR A 9 -9.63 5.62 -0.38
C THR A 9 -9.71 7.00 0.29
N LYS A 10 -10.65 7.83 -0.17
CA LYS A 10 -11.12 9.01 0.56
C LYS A 10 -12.43 8.64 1.27
N GLY A 11 -12.75 9.30 2.38
CA GLY A 11 -13.94 8.98 3.17
C GLY A 11 -13.77 7.67 3.94
N TYR A 12 -12.74 7.62 4.77
CA TYR A 12 -12.26 6.41 5.43
C TYR A 12 -13.01 6.07 6.74
N ASP A 13 -13.82 6.99 7.27
CA ASP A 13 -14.46 6.84 8.58
C ASP A 13 -15.33 5.59 8.68
N LEU A 14 -16.18 5.36 7.67
CA LEU A 14 -17.06 4.17 7.61
C LEU A 14 -16.24 2.86 7.53
N ILE A 15 -15.13 2.87 6.78
CA ILE A 15 -14.28 1.68 6.63
C ILE A 15 -13.60 1.32 7.94
N HIS A 16 -13.19 2.29 8.74
CA HIS A 16 -12.56 2.02 10.03
C HIS A 16 -13.52 1.36 10.99
N GLU A 17 -14.74 1.89 11.08
CA GLU A 17 -15.79 1.33 11.93
C GLU A 17 -16.11 -0.10 11.52
N ASP A 18 -16.28 -0.36 10.22
CA ASP A 18 -16.55 -1.69 9.68
C ASP A 18 -15.41 -2.67 9.98
N VAL A 19 -14.15 -2.25 9.84
CA VAL A 19 -12.98 -3.09 10.15
C VAL A 19 -12.90 -3.37 11.64
N GLN A 20 -13.10 -2.36 12.49
CA GLN A 20 -13.06 -2.54 13.95
C GLN A 20 -14.15 -3.48 14.45
N GLN A 21 -15.34 -3.47 13.84
CA GLN A 21 -16.43 -4.39 14.19
C GLN A 21 -16.10 -5.85 13.84
N GLN A 22 -15.28 -6.08 12.82
CA GLN A 22 -14.92 -7.42 12.34
C GLN A 22 -13.69 -8.01 13.04
N ILE A 23 -12.91 -7.20 13.76
CA ILE A 23 -11.74 -7.69 14.49
C ILE A 23 -12.19 -8.29 15.83
N PRO A 24 -12.00 -9.61 16.05
CA PRO A 24 -12.46 -10.27 17.27
C PRO A 24 -11.71 -9.78 18.53
N ASP A 25 -10.46 -9.32 18.36
CA ASP A 25 -9.65 -8.76 19.44
C ASP A 25 -9.70 -7.22 19.41
N LYS A 26 -10.55 -6.65 20.27
CA LYS A 26 -10.69 -5.19 20.42
C LYS A 26 -9.45 -4.51 21.00
N LEU A 27 -8.45 -5.27 21.47
CA LEU A 27 -7.18 -4.74 21.97
C LEU A 27 -6.16 -4.49 20.86
N LEU A 28 -6.41 -4.96 19.63
CA LEU A 28 -5.54 -4.69 18.49
C LEU A 28 -5.64 -3.22 18.08
N ALA A 29 -4.74 -2.38 18.60
CA ALA A 29 -4.63 -0.99 18.19
C ALA A 29 -4.09 -0.90 16.74
N ILE A 30 -4.96 -0.52 15.80
CA ILE A 30 -4.58 -0.20 14.43
C ILE A 30 -4.30 1.29 14.32
N GLN A 31 -3.10 1.63 13.87
CA GLN A 31 -2.77 2.99 13.46
C GLN A 31 -3.12 3.17 11.98
N TRP A 32 -4.05 4.07 11.71
CA TRP A 32 -4.51 4.35 10.35
C TRP A 32 -3.75 5.50 9.71
N LEU A 33 -3.30 5.32 8.46
CA LEU A 33 -2.60 6.33 7.67
C LEU A 33 -3.43 6.69 6.43
N HIS A 34 -3.81 7.96 6.31
CA HIS A 34 -4.70 8.45 5.24
C HIS A 34 -3.99 9.22 4.12
N ALA A 35 -2.73 9.59 4.33
CA ALA A 35 -2.01 10.46 3.40
C ALA A 35 -1.60 9.76 2.08
N TYR A 36 -1.66 8.43 2.01
CA TYR A 36 -1.12 7.63 0.91
C TYR A 36 -2.19 7.17 -0.10
N HIS A 37 -3.29 7.90 -0.25
CA HIS A 37 -4.33 7.55 -1.23
C HIS A 37 -3.99 7.99 -2.67
N PHE A 38 -2.97 8.85 -2.87
CA PHE A 38 -2.48 9.35 -4.18
C PHE A 38 -3.58 9.89 -5.11
N GLY A 39 -4.42 10.78 -4.58
CA GLY A 39 -5.57 11.34 -5.31
C GLY A 39 -6.88 10.54 -5.19
N GLY A 40 -6.84 9.31 -4.70
CA GLY A 40 -8.00 8.50 -4.32
C GLY A 40 -7.96 7.06 -4.84
N TYR A 41 -9.08 6.35 -4.64
CA TYR A 41 -9.25 4.96 -5.08
C TYR A 41 -9.17 4.83 -6.61
N ALA A 42 -8.43 3.81 -7.08
CA ALA A 42 -8.28 3.46 -8.50
C ALA A 42 -7.98 4.66 -9.44
N LYS A 43 -7.22 5.65 -8.95
CA LYS A 43 -6.79 6.81 -9.74
C LYS A 43 -5.34 6.63 -10.20
N PRO A 44 -5.09 6.47 -11.51
CA PRO A 44 -3.74 6.23 -12.01
C PRO A 44 -2.88 7.50 -11.84
N LYS A 45 -1.61 7.28 -11.51
CA LYS A 45 -0.57 8.32 -11.40
C LYS A 45 0.74 7.72 -11.90
N GLN A 46 1.48 8.49 -12.71
CA GLN A 46 2.76 8.04 -13.27
C GLN A 46 3.74 7.54 -12.20
N LEU A 47 3.81 8.26 -11.07
CA LEU A 47 4.61 7.89 -9.90
C LEU A 47 4.37 6.45 -9.42
N LEU A 48 3.13 5.94 -9.50
CA LEU A 48 2.81 4.59 -9.09
C LEU A 48 3.48 3.58 -10.02
N PHE A 49 3.34 3.76 -11.33
CA PHE A 49 3.94 2.87 -12.33
C PHE A 49 5.47 2.91 -12.30
N ASP A 50 6.05 4.11 -12.16
CA ASP A 50 7.50 4.28 -12.01
C ASP A 50 8.03 3.54 -10.77
N THR A 51 7.27 3.61 -9.67
CA THR A 51 7.59 2.88 -8.44
C THR A 51 7.48 1.38 -8.63
N MET A 52 6.40 0.89 -9.23
CA MET A 52 6.20 -0.54 -9.51
C MET A 52 7.37 -1.10 -10.34
N ASN A 53 7.77 -0.37 -11.39
CA ASN A 53 8.90 -0.76 -12.24
C ASN A 53 10.24 -0.75 -11.50
N ARG A 54 10.49 0.26 -10.66
CA ARG A 54 11.69 0.33 -9.83
C ARG A 54 11.74 -0.82 -8.83
N VAL A 55 10.64 -1.10 -8.14
CA VAL A 55 10.54 -2.17 -7.14
C VAL A 55 10.74 -3.52 -7.81
N TYR A 56 10.08 -3.77 -8.94
CA TYR A 56 10.28 -5.02 -9.67
C TYR A 56 11.72 -5.19 -10.11
N LYS A 57 12.34 -4.15 -10.69
CA LYS A 57 13.75 -4.20 -11.11
C LYS A 57 14.69 -4.56 -9.95
N GLN A 58 14.44 -4.00 -8.76
CA GLN A 58 15.33 -4.17 -7.60
C GLN A 58 15.08 -5.45 -6.82
N TYR A 59 13.82 -5.84 -6.64
CA TYR A 59 13.41 -6.90 -5.71
C TYR A 59 12.69 -8.07 -6.39
N GLN A 60 12.42 -7.98 -7.70
CA GLN A 60 11.60 -8.94 -8.44
C GLN A 60 10.20 -9.13 -7.82
N LEU A 61 9.70 -8.07 -7.15
CA LEU A 61 8.40 -8.05 -6.50
C LEU A 61 7.40 -7.28 -7.38
N PRO A 62 6.47 -7.97 -8.07
CA PRO A 62 5.38 -7.29 -8.76
C PRO A 62 4.43 -6.69 -7.74
N LEU A 63 3.95 -5.48 -8.03
CA LEU A 63 2.95 -4.77 -7.22
C LEU A 63 1.73 -4.48 -8.11
N ASP A 64 0.60 -4.18 -7.49
CA ASP A 64 -0.59 -3.65 -8.14
C ASP A 64 -0.70 -2.13 -7.99
N TRP A 65 -1.28 -1.46 -8.98
CA TRP A 65 -1.34 0.00 -9.02
C TRP A 65 -2.43 0.62 -8.13
N VAL A 66 -3.34 -0.19 -7.57
CA VAL A 66 -4.47 0.27 -6.75
C VAL A 66 -4.12 0.27 -5.26
N TYR A 67 -3.43 -0.78 -4.78
CA TYR A 67 -3.20 -1.05 -3.36
C TYR A 67 -1.71 -1.17 -2.98
N THR A 68 -1.05 -2.24 -3.41
CA THR A 68 0.27 -2.65 -2.87
C THR A 68 1.39 -1.68 -3.22
N VAL A 69 1.32 -0.98 -4.36
CA VAL A 69 2.23 0.15 -4.64
C VAL A 69 2.10 1.28 -3.63
N LYS A 70 0.88 1.57 -3.16
CA LYS A 70 0.63 2.67 -2.21
C LYS A 70 1.14 2.28 -0.82
N ALA A 71 0.95 1.02 -0.43
CA ALA A 71 1.51 0.48 0.79
C ALA A 71 3.06 0.48 0.76
N TRP A 72 3.66 0.12 -0.37
CA TRP A 72 5.11 0.22 -0.58
C TRP A 72 5.62 1.65 -0.41
N LEU A 73 4.99 2.61 -1.10
CA LEU A 73 5.34 4.03 -1.00
C LEU A 73 5.20 4.56 0.43
N ALA A 74 4.17 4.12 1.17
CA ALA A 74 4.02 4.47 2.57
C ALA A 74 5.20 3.98 3.41
N VAL A 75 5.60 2.70 3.26
CA VAL A 75 6.74 2.16 4.01
C VAL A 75 8.04 2.89 3.67
N GLU A 76 8.31 3.15 2.38
CA GLU A 76 9.51 3.89 1.98
C GLU A 76 9.56 5.31 2.56
N ASP A 77 8.42 6.00 2.54
CA ASP A 77 8.31 7.36 3.07
C ASP A 77 8.44 7.40 4.60
N LEU A 78 7.74 6.51 5.31
CA LEU A 78 7.84 6.38 6.77
C LEU A 78 9.25 6.02 7.23
N ALA A 79 9.95 5.15 6.50
CA ALA A 79 11.34 4.81 6.80
C ALA A 79 12.26 6.02 6.67
N LYS A 80 12.09 6.86 5.63
CA LYS A 80 12.86 8.10 5.45
C LYS A 80 12.58 9.12 6.54
N GLN A 81 11.35 9.16 7.05
CA GLN A 81 10.94 10.04 8.15
C GLN A 81 11.35 9.52 9.53
N GLN A 82 12.11 8.41 9.61
CA GLN A 82 12.51 7.78 10.87
C GLN A 82 11.30 7.43 11.76
N PHE A 83 10.16 7.12 11.14
CA PHE A 83 8.93 6.77 11.84
C PHE A 83 9.07 5.46 12.63
N PHE A 84 9.78 4.48 12.07
CA PHE A 84 10.07 3.22 12.74
C PHE A 84 11.27 3.38 13.69
N PRO A 85 11.16 3.00 14.97
CA PRO A 85 12.29 3.02 15.89
C PRO A 85 13.48 2.21 15.36
N SER A 86 14.70 2.67 15.62
CA SER A 86 15.92 1.95 15.22
C SER A 86 15.91 0.50 15.73
N GLY A 87 16.28 -0.45 14.86
CA GLY A 87 16.25 -1.88 15.15
C GLY A 87 14.88 -2.55 14.98
N SER A 88 13.86 -1.83 14.51
CA SER A 88 12.54 -2.41 14.21
C SER A 88 12.61 -3.36 13.01
N ASN A 89 11.89 -4.47 13.10
CA ASN A 89 11.60 -5.33 11.96
C ASN A 89 10.24 -4.93 11.35
N VAL A 90 10.24 -4.50 10.09
CA VAL A 90 9.03 -4.08 9.38
C VAL A 90 8.58 -5.18 8.44
N VAL A 91 7.32 -5.60 8.57
CA VAL A 91 6.69 -6.57 7.66
C VAL A 91 5.64 -5.85 6.84
N LEU A 92 5.87 -5.75 5.53
CA LEU A 92 4.85 -5.31 4.58
C LEU A 92 4.03 -6.52 4.13
N VAL A 93 2.72 -6.47 4.34
CA VAL A 93 1.81 -7.53 3.86
C VAL A 93 1.42 -7.25 2.41
N HIS A 94 1.98 -8.03 1.48
CA HIS A 94 1.61 -7.96 0.07
C HIS A 94 0.31 -8.74 -0.18
N THR A 95 -0.83 -8.05 -0.17
CA THR A 95 -2.17 -8.67 -0.24
C THR A 95 -2.59 -9.20 -1.61
N GLY A 96 -1.78 -9.00 -2.66
CA GLY A 96 -2.08 -9.44 -4.02
C GLY A 96 -2.61 -8.31 -4.90
N GLY A 97 -3.67 -8.55 -5.66
CA GLY A 97 -4.32 -7.53 -6.49
C GLY A 97 -3.73 -7.35 -7.90
N LEU A 98 -2.73 -8.17 -8.27
CA LEU A 98 -2.01 -8.06 -9.55
C LEU A 98 -2.94 -8.12 -10.78
N GLN A 99 -4.08 -8.79 -10.68
CA GLN A 99 -5.10 -8.82 -11.75
C GLN A 99 -5.60 -7.41 -12.13
N GLY A 100 -5.50 -6.42 -11.24
CA GLY A 100 -5.82 -5.02 -11.56
C GLY A 100 -4.88 -4.42 -12.60
N ASN A 101 -3.66 -4.96 -12.75
CA ASN A 101 -2.69 -4.51 -13.75
C ASN A 101 -3.10 -4.89 -15.18
N LEU A 102 -3.97 -5.89 -15.37
CA LEU A 102 -4.48 -6.30 -16.69
C LEU A 102 -5.29 -5.20 -17.39
N SER A 103 -5.77 -4.21 -16.64
CA SER A 103 -6.46 -3.03 -17.18
C SER A 103 -5.52 -1.98 -17.79
N LEU A 104 -4.20 -2.09 -17.56
CA LEU A 104 -3.23 -1.11 -18.02
C LEU A 104 -2.86 -1.35 -19.49
N PRO A 105 -2.56 -0.29 -20.26
CA PRO A 105 -2.01 -0.43 -21.61
C PRO A 105 -0.72 -1.26 -21.61
N GLN A 106 -0.50 -2.01 -22.69
CA GLN A 106 0.73 -2.77 -22.88
C GLN A 106 1.96 -1.85 -22.82
N GLY A 107 3.01 -2.31 -22.13
CA GLY A 107 4.25 -1.55 -21.95
C GLY A 107 4.25 -0.56 -20.78
N THR A 108 3.13 -0.44 -20.04
CA THR A 108 3.10 0.38 -18.81
C THR A 108 4.01 -0.18 -17.72
N LEU A 109 4.03 -1.51 -17.58
CA LEU A 109 4.83 -2.23 -16.58
C LEU A 109 5.94 -3.04 -17.27
N SER A 110 7.08 -3.12 -16.59
CA SER A 110 8.28 -3.86 -17.00
C SER A 110 8.23 -5.35 -16.66
N PHE A 111 7.11 -5.81 -16.08
CA PHE A 111 6.84 -7.19 -15.75
C PHE A 111 5.52 -7.64 -16.38
N PRO A 112 5.34 -8.96 -16.60
CA PRO A 112 4.10 -9.49 -17.15
C PRO A 112 2.90 -9.16 -16.24
N CYS A 113 1.81 -8.69 -16.84
CA CYS A 113 0.50 -8.61 -16.20
C CYS A 113 -0.24 -9.93 -16.30
#